data_AF-A0A968SZF4-F1
#
_entry.id   AF-A0A968SZF4-F1
#
_cell.length_a   1.000
_cell.length_b   1.000
_cell.length_c   1.000
_cell.angle_alpha   90.00
_cell.angle_beta   90.00
_cell.angle_gamma   90.00
#
_symmetry.space_group_name_H-M   'P 1'
#
loop_
_entity.id
_entity.type
_entity.pdbx_description
1 polymer ?
#
loop_
_entity_poly.entity_id
_entity_poly.type
_entity_poly.pdbx_seq_one_letter_code
_entity_poly.pdbx_strand_id
1 'polypeptide(L)'
;MFTVDVNGFWRYSVDEEFMVPRGNLIRAPGGSRERFVSLSLSNALEWTLSRYFDATIIHTHIFPGPFIRETGDHPDTSFFEGTVRFRF
;
A
#
# COMPACT_ATOMS: atom_id res chain seq x y z
N MET A 1 1.44 0.86 -20.79
CA MET A 1 2.18 1.84 -19.97
C MET A 1 2.73 1.11 -18.76
N PHE A 2 3.97 1.41 -18.36
CA PHE A 2 4.55 0.88 -17.13
C PHE A 2 4.90 2.05 -16.20
N THR A 3 4.52 1.92 -14.94
CA THR A 3 4.74 2.94 -13.90
C THR A 3 5.33 2.29 -12.67
N VAL A 4 6.25 3.01 -12.03
CA VAL A 4 6.81 2.64 -10.73
C VAL A 4 6.63 3.82 -9.78
N ASP A 5 6.16 3.54 -8.57
CA ASP A 5 5.99 4.53 -7.51
C ASP A 5 6.62 4.05 -6.21
N VAL A 6 7.14 5.03 -5.45
CA VAL A 6 7.63 4.82 -4.09
C VAL A 6 6.88 5.80 -3.20
N ASN A 7 6.15 5.28 -2.21
CA ASN A 7 5.36 6.08 -1.28
C ASN A 7 5.83 5.83 0.16
N GLY A 8 6.14 6.91 0.87
CA GLY A 8 6.40 6.89 2.31
C GLY A 8 5.19 7.42 3.08
N PHE A 9 4.86 6.77 4.18
CA PHE A 9 3.71 7.14 5.01
C PHE A 9 4.16 7.55 6.42
N TRP A 10 3.64 8.68 6.90
CA TRP A 10 3.87 9.19 8.24
C TRP A 10 2.55 9.46 8.96
N ARG A 11 2.55 9.23 10.27
CA ARG A 11 1.49 9.69 11.17
C ARG A 11 1.57 11.20 11.30
N TYR A 12 0.42 11.85 11.23
CA TYR A 12 0.31 13.29 11.49
C TYR A 12 0.63 13.62 12.96
N SER A 13 0.00 12.88 13.88
CA SER A 13 0.25 12.93 15.33
C SER A 13 0.64 11.56 15.91
N VAL A 14 1.43 11.58 16.98
CA VAL A 14 1.84 10.37 17.72
C VAL A 14 0.78 9.90 18.72
N ASP A 15 -0.21 10.73 18.99
CA ASP A 15 -1.32 10.41 19.90
C ASP A 15 -2.54 9.85 19.14
N GLU A 16 -2.55 9.98 17.80
CA GLU A 16 -3.64 9.54 16.95
C GLU A 16 -3.48 8.09 16.50
N GLU A 17 -4.61 7.39 16.42
CA GLU A 17 -4.68 6.04 15.87
C GLU A 17 -4.35 6.02 14.37
N PHE A 18 -3.71 4.95 13.91
CA PHE A 18 -3.47 4.75 12.49
C PHE A 18 -4.70 4.12 11.84
N MET A 19 -5.35 4.88 10.95
CA MET A 19 -6.53 4.48 10.20
C MET A 19 -6.22 4.44 8.70
N VAL A 20 -6.80 3.47 7.99
CA VAL A 20 -6.80 3.49 6.50
C VAL A 20 -7.90 4.40 5.96
N PRO A 21 -7.80 4.85 4.69
CA PRO A 21 -8.81 5.70 4.04
C PRO A 21 -10.25 5.17 4.08
N ARG A 22 -10.47 3.87 4.33
CA ARG A 22 -11.81 3.27 4.53
C ARG A 22 -12.33 3.35 5.96
N GLY A 23 -11.66 4.07 6.87
CA GLY A 23 -12.12 4.30 8.24
C GLY A 23 -11.91 3.14 9.21
N ASN A 24 -11.27 2.04 8.77
CA ASN A 24 -10.93 0.95 9.66
C ASN A 24 -9.67 1.29 10.46
N LEU A 25 -9.76 1.14 11.79
CA LEU A 25 -8.60 1.15 12.67
C LEU A 25 -7.66 0.01 12.25
N ILE A 26 -6.46 0.36 11.80
CA ILE A 26 -5.41 -0.64 11.57
C ILE A 26 -4.64 -0.89 12.84
N ARG A 27 -4.30 0.18 13.59
CA ARG A 27 -3.55 0.02 14.84
C ARG A 27 -3.64 1.23 15.77
N ALA A 28 -3.80 0.93 17.07
CA ALA A 28 -3.67 1.92 18.14
C ALA A 28 -2.20 2.35 18.35
N PRO A 29 -1.92 3.52 18.95
CA PRO A 29 -0.56 4.04 19.12
C PRO A 29 0.38 3.12 19.90
N GLY A 30 -0.15 2.28 20.80
CA GLY A 30 0.64 1.30 21.56
C GLY A 30 1.77 1.90 22.42
N GLY A 31 1.75 3.21 22.67
CA GLY A 31 2.83 3.94 23.35
C GLY A 31 4.01 4.32 22.45
N SER A 32 3.99 3.99 21.15
CA SER A 32 5.04 4.34 20.20
C SER A 32 5.00 5.83 19.83
N ARG A 33 6.18 6.47 19.90
CA ARG A 33 6.39 7.87 19.49
C ARG A 33 6.87 7.99 18.04
N GLU A 34 7.02 6.87 17.36
CA GLU A 34 7.47 6.84 15.97
C GLU A 34 6.36 7.34 15.04
N ARG A 35 6.78 8.17 14.08
CA ARG A 35 5.88 8.72 13.06
C ARG A 35 5.92 7.96 11.75
N PHE A 36 7.04 7.32 11.43
CA PHE A 36 7.19 6.63 10.16
C PHE A 36 6.45 5.29 10.19
N VAL A 37 5.45 5.16 9.31
CA VAL A 37 4.53 4.01 9.27
C VAL A 37 5.05 2.93 8.35
N SER A 38 5.37 3.27 7.10
CA SER A 38 5.80 2.31 6.08
C SER A 38 6.38 2.97 4.84
N LEU A 39 7.13 2.19 4.09
CA LEU A 39 7.52 2.47 2.71
C LEU A 39 6.80 1.47 1.80
N SER A 40 6.26 1.90 0.66
CA SER A 40 5.73 1.00 -0.36
C SER A 40 6.39 1.26 -1.70
N LEU A 41 6.72 0.17 -2.41
CA LEU A 41 7.14 0.19 -3.81
C LEU A 41 6.03 -0.47 -4.64
N SER A 42 5.41 0.26 -5.55
CA SER A 42 4.41 -0.29 -6.45
C SER A 42 4.85 -0.24 -7.91
N ASN A 43 4.42 -1.24 -8.65
CA ASN A 43 4.68 -1.41 -10.07
C ASN A 43 3.34 -1.67 -10.75
N ALA A 44 2.99 -0.86 -11.75
CA ALA A 44 1.77 -0.99 -12.51
C ALA A 44 2.09 -1.18 -14.00
N LEU A 45 1.49 -2.19 -14.62
CA LEU A 45 1.56 -2.47 -16.04
C LEU A 45 0.15 -2.43 -16.63
N GLU A 46 -0.09 -1.51 -17.54
CA GLU A 46 -1.30 -1.42 -18.34
C GLU A 46 -1.03 -1.82 -19.78
N TRP A 47 -1.87 -2.69 -20.34
CA TRP A 47 -1.67 -3.25 -21.67
C TRP A 47 -3.00 -3.42 -22.42
N THR A 48 -3.13 -2.78 -23.57
CA THR A 48 -4.19 -3.08 -24.55
C THR A 48 -3.84 -4.37 -25.29
N LEU A 49 -4.53 -5.46 -24.94
CA LEU A 49 -4.33 -6.79 -25.53
C LEU A 49 -4.91 -6.86 -26.95
N SER A 50 -6.04 -6.19 -27.19
CA SER A 50 -6.69 -6.07 -28.50
C SER A 50 -7.67 -4.89 -28.51
N ARG A 51 -8.37 -4.68 -29.63
CA ARG A 51 -9.43 -3.65 -29.73
C ARG A 51 -10.59 -3.83 -28.74
N TYR A 52 -10.72 -5.01 -28.14
CA TYR A 52 -11.79 -5.33 -27.19
C TYR A 52 -11.32 -5.56 -25.76
N PHE A 53 -10.01 -5.66 -25.53
CA PHE A 53 -9.49 -6.10 -24.24
C PHE A 53 -8.32 -5.26 -23.79
N ASP A 54 -8.36 -4.87 -22.52
CA ASP A 54 -7.24 -4.29 -21.80
C ASP A 54 -6.98 -5.07 -20.53
N ALA A 55 -5.72 -5.10 -20.12
CA ALA A 55 -5.28 -5.69 -18.87
C ALA A 55 -4.49 -4.67 -18.05
N THR A 56 -4.64 -4.77 -16.74
CA THR A 56 -3.84 -4.05 -15.76
C THR A 56 -3.29 -5.06 -14.76
N ILE A 57 -2.00 -4.97 -14.46
CA ILE A 57 -1.34 -5.74 -13.42
C ILE A 57 -0.68 -4.74 -12.46
N ILE A 58 -0.93 -4.89 -11.16
CA ILE A 58 -0.32 -4.07 -10.12
C ILE A 58 0.33 -4.99 -9.09
N HIS A 59 1.56 -4.68 -8.72
CA HIS A 59 2.27 -5.32 -7.60
C HIS A 59 2.79 -4.24 -6.65
N THR A 60 2.40 -4.32 -5.38
CA THR A 60 2.88 -3.43 -4.32
C THR A 60 3.56 -4.24 -3.23
N HIS A 61 4.80 -3.88 -2.89
CA HIS A 61 5.50 -4.42 -1.74
C HIS A 61 5.62 -3.34 -0.66
N ILE A 62 5.28 -3.69 0.58
CA ILE A 62 5.19 -2.78 1.71
C ILE A 62 6.18 -3.22 2.79
N PHE A 63 7.07 -2.31 3.13
CA PHE A 63 8.03 -2.45 4.23
C PHE A 63 7.45 -1.73 5.46
N PRO A 64 7.20 -2.44 6.58
CA PRO A 64 6.73 -1.84 7.80
C PRO A 64 7.84 -0.99 8.44
N GLY A 65 7.49 0.25 8.76
CA GLY A 65 8.35 1.19 9.47
C GLY A 65 8.36 0.94 10.98
N PRO A 66 9.17 1.73 11.73
CA PRO A 66 9.34 1.60 13.17
C PRO A 66 8.03 1.61 13.95
N PHE A 67 7.07 2.48 13.61
CA PHE A 67 5.78 2.53 14.28
C PHE A 67 5.06 1.18 14.24
N ILE A 68 5.00 0.55 13.05
CA ILE A 68 4.35 -0.75 12.90
C ILE A 68 5.12 -1.82 13.67
N ARG A 69 6.45 -1.84 13.61
CA ARG A 69 7.28 -2.84 14.31
C ARG A 69 7.17 -2.74 15.84
N GLU A 70 7.14 -1.52 16.38
CA GLU A 70 7.03 -1.28 17.83
C GLU A 70 5.66 -1.63 18.39
N THR A 71 4.61 -1.45 17.59
CA THR A 71 3.22 -1.71 18.01
C THR A 71 2.77 -3.16 17.76
N GLY A 72 3.70 -4.04 17.37
CA GLY A 72 3.49 -5.48 17.18
C GLY A 72 4.24 -6.03 15.97
N ASP A 73 4.67 -7.29 16.03
CA ASP A 73 5.44 -7.91 14.95
C ASP A 73 4.64 -7.95 13.63
N HIS A 74 5.25 -7.45 12.56
CA HIS A 74 4.64 -7.42 11.25
C HIS A 74 5.70 -7.66 10.18
N PRO A 75 5.61 -8.74 9.41
CA PRO A 75 6.50 -8.97 8.29
C PRO A 75 6.16 -8.03 7.13
N ASP A 76 7.14 -7.88 6.23
CA ASP A 76 6.94 -7.23 4.95
C ASP A 76 5.77 -7.90 4.20
N THR A 77 4.96 -7.11 3.49
CA THR A 77 3.72 -7.59 2.87
C THR A 77 3.70 -7.24 1.39
N SER A 78 3.33 -8.20 0.54
CA SER A 78 3.07 -7.96 -0.89
C SER A 78 1.59 -8.06 -1.21
N PHE A 79 1.13 -7.18 -2.10
CA PHE A 79 -0.19 -7.22 -2.71
C PHE A 79 -0.05 -7.31 -4.22
N PHE A 80 -0.91 -8.11 -4.85
CA PHE A 80 -0.96 -8.28 -6.28
C PHE A 80 -2.41 -8.15 -6.76
N GLU A 81 -2.62 -7.36 -7.80
CA GLU A 81 -3.92 -7.17 -8.44
C GLU A 81 -3.79 -7.38 -9.95
N GLY A 82 -4.74 -8.11 -10.52
CA GLY A 82 -4.89 -8.26 -11.96
C GLY A 82 -6.32 -7.91 -12.35
N THR A 83 -6.46 -7.01 -13.32
CA THR A 83 -7.75 -6.64 -13.90
C THR A 83 -7.71 -6.89 -15.41
N VAL A 84 -8.74 -7.53 -15.95
CA VAL A 84 -8.99 -7.59 -17.40
C VAL A 84 -10.33 -6.92 -17.68
N ARG A 85 -10.33 -5.97 -18.61
CA ARG A 85 -11.52 -5.24 -19.04
C ARG A 85 -11.84 -5.60 -20.47
N PHE A 86 -13.06 -6.07 -20.70
CA PHE A 86 -13.65 -6.19 -22.03
C PHE A 86 -14.43 -4.91 -22.38
N ARG A 87 -14.32 -4.43 -23.61
CA ARG A 87 -15.06 -3.30 -24.16
C ARG A 87 -15.67 -3.70 -25.51
N PHE A 88 -16.91 -3.31 -25.75
CA PHE A 88 -17.67 -3.61 -26.97
C PHE A 88 -18.16 -2.33 -27.64
#